data_AF-A0AAW0V0I9-F1
#
_entry.id   AF-A0AAW0V0I9-F1
#
_cell.length_a   1.000
_cell.length_b   1.000
_cell.length_c   1.000
_cell.angle_alpha   90.00
_cell.angle_beta   90.00
_cell.angle_gamma   90.00
#
_symmetry.space_group_name_H-M   'P 1'
#
loop_
_entity.id
_entity.type
_entity.pdbx_description
1 polymer ?
#
loop_
_entity_poly.entity_id
_entity_poly.type
_entity_poly.pdbx_seq_one_letter_code
_entity_poly.pdbx_strand_id
1 'polypeptide(L)'
;MAAELWTLIGGACRAHVTMVGVSVVQVANAVRHTPLPSLASDADAGVGPEDPVKSLDARANPLHVLGGFVGGGQLAWRAAGPTVEIIEPDRGTRKAAWTFGAVLHNIGAEVTSVCGVGKAPLTHVVVGVDLGADRRPRGLVALLSLRSSRVTRAFHFEHKVTNLCMVSGGELTVDSGTLAPELRHWHGLLVVGTAHGTLHLLDLALDLGAGHKVLSDEVSPGTLLAMATPDPQR
;
A
#
# COMPACT_ATOMS: atom_id res chain seq x y z
N MET A 1 21.19 16.74 -2.74
CA MET A 1 19.74 16.50 -2.51
C MET A 1 19.40 15.02 -2.35
N ALA A 2 19.88 14.10 -3.21
CA ALA A 2 19.61 12.65 -3.07
C ALA A 2 20.23 12.00 -1.82
N ALA A 3 21.34 12.52 -1.29
CA ALA A 3 22.04 11.94 -0.14
C ALA A 3 21.35 12.17 1.22
N GLU A 4 20.56 13.24 1.38
CA GLU A 4 19.92 13.58 2.66
C GLU A 4 18.59 12.84 2.89
N LEU A 5 17.96 12.32 1.83
CA LEU A 5 16.76 11.49 1.97
C LEU A 5 17.07 10.11 2.59
N TRP A 6 18.30 9.61 2.42
CA TRP A 6 18.73 8.31 2.96
C TRP A 6 18.85 8.31 4.48
N THR A 7 19.23 9.44 5.06
CA THR A 7 19.44 9.56 6.51
C THR A 7 18.12 9.56 7.29
N LEU A 8 17.01 9.95 6.66
CA LEU A 8 15.67 9.95 7.25
C LEU A 8 14.96 8.59 7.18
N ILE A 9 15.48 7.63 6.40
CA ILE A 9 14.85 6.31 6.14
C ILE A 9 15.65 5.17 6.81
N GLY A 10 16.68 5.49 7.60
CA GLY A 10 17.69 4.54 8.06
C GLY A 10 17.34 3.72 9.31
N GLY A 11 16.79 2.52 9.09
CA GLY A 11 17.02 1.34 9.94
C GLY A 11 17.78 0.28 9.11
N ALA A 12 19.02 0.00 9.51
CA ALA A 12 20.07 -0.75 8.80
C ALA A 12 19.64 -1.92 7.88
N CYS A 13 19.86 -1.75 6.57
CA CYS A 13 20.21 -2.82 5.63
C CYS A 13 20.90 -2.20 4.40
N ARG A 14 22.23 -2.38 4.28
CA ARG A 14 23.02 -1.92 3.11
C ARG A 14 22.80 -2.88 1.93
N ALA A 15 21.77 -2.63 1.14
CA ALA A 15 21.73 -3.07 -0.26
C ALA A 15 22.14 -1.88 -1.14
N HIS A 16 23.15 -2.06 -1.99
CA HIS A 16 23.50 -1.07 -3.01
C HIS A 16 22.37 -1.01 -4.04
N VAL A 17 21.43 -0.09 -3.87
CA VAL A 17 20.40 0.21 -4.87
C VAL A 17 20.85 1.45 -5.63
N THR A 18 21.20 1.28 -6.90
CA THR A 18 21.49 2.40 -7.80
C THR A 18 20.16 3.08 -8.13
N MET A 19 19.99 4.34 -7.75
CA MET A 19 18.80 5.12 -8.13
C MET A 19 18.85 5.40 -9.64
N VAL A 20 17.88 4.89 -10.39
CA VAL A 20 17.83 5.03 -11.85
C VAL A 20 16.99 6.24 -12.29
N GLY A 21 16.09 6.73 -11.44
CA GLY A 21 15.31 7.94 -11.72
C GLY A 21 14.30 8.30 -10.63
N VAL A 22 13.80 9.54 -10.71
CA VAL A 22 12.70 10.06 -9.90
C VAL A 22 11.59 10.46 -10.85
N SER A 23 10.35 10.07 -10.56
CA SER A 23 9.18 10.54 -11.31
C SER A 23 8.12 11.09 -10.37
N VAL A 24 7.33 12.03 -10.87
CA VAL A 24 6.23 12.63 -10.12
C VAL A 24 4.93 12.14 -10.73
N VAL A 25 4.02 11.68 -9.88
CA VAL A 25 2.84 10.96 -10.31
C VAL A 25 1.59 11.55 -9.67
N GLN A 26 0.66 11.97 -10.52
CA GLN A 26 -0.65 12.46 -10.10
C GLN A 26 -1.75 11.45 -10.43
N VAL A 27 -2.81 11.44 -9.63
CA VAL A 27 -3.97 10.56 -9.83
C VAL A 27 -4.78 11.00 -11.04
N ALA A 28 -4.94 10.13 -12.05
CA ALA A 28 -5.96 10.26 -13.09
C ALA A 28 -7.22 9.49 -12.70
N ASN A 29 -8.37 10.19 -12.66
CA ASN A 29 -9.68 9.57 -12.54
C ASN A 29 -10.04 8.84 -13.84
N ALA A 30 -10.15 7.51 -13.79
CA ALA A 30 -10.81 6.73 -14.83
C ALA A 30 -12.06 6.08 -14.24
N VAL A 31 -13.23 6.55 -14.67
CA VAL A 31 -14.53 5.94 -14.38
C VAL A 31 -14.73 4.73 -15.28
N ARG A 32 -15.10 3.58 -14.72
CA ARG A 32 -16.21 2.70 -15.20
C ARG A 32 -16.49 1.52 -14.25
N HIS A 33 -17.77 1.19 -14.19
CA HIS A 33 -18.42 0.29 -13.23
C HIS A 33 -18.27 -1.21 -13.55
N THR A 34 -18.34 -2.03 -12.49
CA THR A 34 -19.15 -3.26 -12.45
C THR A 34 -19.74 -3.41 -11.04
N PRO A 35 -21.06 -3.64 -10.87
CA PRO A 35 -21.62 -4.01 -9.58
C PRO A 35 -21.22 -5.44 -9.20
N LEU A 36 -20.92 -5.66 -7.92
CA LEU A 36 -20.69 -6.99 -7.35
C LEU A 36 -21.98 -7.82 -7.44
N PRO A 37 -21.92 -9.13 -7.76
CA PRO A 37 -23.06 -10.01 -7.59
C PRO A 37 -23.39 -10.17 -6.10
N SER A 38 -24.68 -10.15 -5.79
CA SER A 38 -25.20 -10.48 -4.47
C SER A 38 -24.87 -11.95 -4.13
N LEU A 39 -24.23 -12.18 -2.98
CA LEU A 39 -24.06 -13.52 -2.43
C LEU A 39 -25.44 -14.09 -2.08
N ALA A 40 -25.94 -15.00 -2.92
CA ALA A 40 -27.02 -15.89 -2.55
C ALA A 40 -26.49 -16.89 -1.52
N SER A 41 -27.22 -17.03 -0.43
CA SER A 41 -27.02 -18.04 0.59
C SER A 41 -27.49 -19.39 0.05
N ASP A 42 -26.57 -20.32 -0.21
CA ASP A 42 -26.92 -21.73 -0.29
C ASP A 42 -26.32 -22.46 0.90
N ALA A 43 -27.24 -22.85 1.78
CA ALA A 43 -27.03 -23.83 2.81
C ALA A 43 -27.05 -25.23 2.19
N ASP A 44 -26.32 -26.12 2.86
CA ASP A 44 -26.51 -27.56 2.93
C ASP A 44 -25.89 -28.42 1.80
N ALA A 45 -24.83 -29.18 2.17
CA ALA A 45 -24.75 -30.62 1.91
C ALA A 45 -23.54 -31.25 2.65
N GLY A 46 -23.84 -32.16 3.58
CA GLY A 46 -23.17 -33.47 3.65
C GLY A 46 -21.90 -33.59 4.50
N VAL A 47 -22.07 -34.05 5.74
CA VAL A 47 -21.02 -34.64 6.59
C VAL A 47 -20.73 -36.08 6.15
N GLY A 48 -19.46 -36.45 6.05
CA GLY A 48 -18.96 -37.83 6.04
C GLY A 48 -17.64 -37.93 6.82
N PRO A 49 -17.40 -38.96 7.66
CA PRO A 49 -16.33 -38.95 8.65
C PRO A 49 -15.13 -39.81 8.21
N GLU A 50 -13.97 -39.21 7.95
CA GLU A 50 -12.69 -39.95 7.89
C GLU A 50 -11.55 -39.16 8.57
N ASP A 51 -10.98 -39.84 9.57
CA ASP A 51 -9.79 -39.64 10.41
C ASP A 51 -8.97 -38.33 10.34
N PRO A 52 -8.79 -37.61 11.48
CA PRO A 52 -7.84 -36.53 11.60
C PRO A 52 -6.45 -37.07 11.96
N VAL A 53 -5.40 -36.34 11.58
CA VAL A 53 -3.99 -36.57 11.94
C VAL A 53 -3.23 -37.53 11.02
N LYS A 54 -2.95 -37.09 9.78
CA LYS A 54 -1.71 -37.40 9.02
C LYS A 54 -1.67 -36.63 7.68
N SER A 55 -1.24 -35.36 7.71
CA SER A 55 -0.51 -34.71 6.59
C SER A 55 -0.03 -33.28 6.86
N LEU A 56 0.01 -32.82 8.12
CA LEU A 56 0.84 -31.65 8.46
C LEU A 56 2.28 -32.14 8.58
N ASP A 57 3.03 -32.06 7.47
CA ASP A 57 4.35 -31.42 7.43
C ASP A 57 5.06 -31.73 6.10
N ALA A 58 5.68 -30.69 5.54
CA ALA A 58 6.83 -30.71 4.60
C ALA A 58 6.74 -29.83 3.33
N ARG A 59 5.88 -28.80 3.23
CA ARG A 59 6.04 -27.75 2.19
C ARG A 59 5.69 -26.31 2.57
N ALA A 60 5.29 -26.02 3.81
CA ALA A 60 5.11 -24.65 4.24
C ALA A 60 6.49 -24.03 4.52
N ASN A 61 7.07 -23.38 3.51
CA ASN A 61 8.09 -22.36 3.74
C ASN A 61 7.51 -21.43 4.83
N PRO A 62 8.20 -21.18 5.97
CA PRO A 62 7.63 -20.36 7.03
C PRO A 62 7.14 -19.07 6.41
N LEU A 63 5.83 -18.81 6.48
CA LEU A 63 5.20 -17.61 5.96
C LEU A 63 6.05 -16.45 6.47
N HIS A 64 6.70 -15.72 5.55
CA HIS A 64 7.55 -14.61 5.90
C HIS A 64 6.65 -13.54 6.52
N VAL A 65 6.69 -13.43 7.85
CA VAL A 65 5.87 -12.48 8.60
C VAL A 65 6.65 -11.17 8.67
N LEU A 66 6.07 -10.13 8.07
CA LEU A 66 6.52 -8.76 8.24
C LEU A 66 5.74 -8.09 9.35
N GLY A 67 6.31 -7.05 9.94
CA GLY A 67 5.61 -6.23 10.90
C GLY A 67 6.41 -5.02 11.33
N GLY A 68 5.75 -4.15 12.09
CA GLY A 68 6.35 -2.94 12.61
C GLY A 68 5.31 -2.04 13.26
N PHE A 69 5.70 -0.80 13.48
CA PHE A 69 4.85 0.23 14.04
C PHE A 69 4.69 1.39 13.06
N VAL A 70 3.56 2.10 13.17
CA VAL A 70 3.25 3.32 12.40
C VAL A 70 2.59 4.36 13.30
N GLY A 71 2.68 5.62 12.90
CA GLY A 71 2.17 6.77 13.67
C GLY A 71 2.96 7.04 14.95
N GLY A 72 4.25 6.73 14.98
CA GLY A 72 5.12 6.91 16.15
C GLY A 72 4.80 5.90 17.24
N GLY A 73 4.36 4.69 16.87
CA GLY A 73 3.93 3.65 17.81
C GLY A 73 2.44 3.62 18.11
N GLN A 74 1.63 4.51 17.53
CA GLN A 74 0.16 4.50 17.71
C GLN A 74 -0.49 3.18 17.29
N LEU A 75 0.01 2.57 16.21
CA LEU A 75 -0.50 1.32 15.68
C LEU A 75 0.66 0.36 15.40
N ALA A 76 0.45 -0.91 15.68
CA ALA A 76 1.27 -1.99 15.19
C ALA A 76 0.64 -2.55 13.91
N TRP A 77 1.45 -3.11 13.03
CA TRP A 77 0.97 -3.88 11.89
C TRP A 77 1.73 -5.19 11.78
N ARG A 78 1.04 -6.19 11.24
CA ARG A 78 1.64 -7.46 10.83
C ARG A 78 1.14 -7.82 9.45
N ALA A 79 1.99 -8.47 8.66
CA ALA A 79 1.59 -9.04 7.40
C ALA A 79 2.15 -10.45 7.23
N ALA A 80 1.33 -11.34 6.66
CA ALA A 80 1.71 -12.70 6.31
C ALA A 80 1.25 -12.96 4.87
N GLY A 81 2.18 -12.95 3.92
CA GLY A 81 1.86 -13.00 2.50
C GLY A 81 0.93 -11.83 2.10
N PRO A 82 -0.26 -12.08 1.53
CA PRO A 82 -1.17 -11.05 1.05
C PRO A 82 -1.98 -10.35 2.14
N THR A 83 -1.98 -10.88 3.37
CA THR A 83 -2.84 -10.38 4.44
C THR A 83 -2.09 -9.39 5.32
N VAL A 84 -2.67 -8.22 5.52
CA VAL A 84 -2.22 -7.21 6.50
C VAL A 84 -3.26 -7.06 7.60
N GLU A 85 -2.79 -6.90 8.84
CA GLU A 85 -3.61 -6.54 9.99
C GLU A 85 -3.01 -5.34 10.71
N ILE A 86 -3.89 -4.42 11.11
CA ILE A 86 -3.55 -3.21 11.86
C ILE A 86 -4.11 -3.36 13.28
N ILE A 87 -3.25 -3.18 14.27
CA ILE A 87 -3.48 -3.55 15.66
C ILE A 87 -3.23 -2.33 16.55
N GLU A 88 -4.11 -2.09 17.52
CA GLU A 88 -3.88 -1.15 18.62
C GLU A 88 -2.95 -1.80 19.65
N PRO A 89 -1.69 -1.33 19.83
CA PRO A 89 -0.70 -2.05 20.62
C PRO A 89 -1.10 -2.20 22.09
N ASP A 90 -1.68 -1.16 22.66
CA ASP A 90 -2.06 -1.12 24.08
C ASP A 90 -3.11 -2.16 24.45
N ARG A 91 -3.99 -2.51 23.51
CA ARG A 91 -5.11 -3.44 23.74
C ARG A 91 -5.00 -4.75 23.00
N GLY A 92 -4.06 -4.85 22.06
CA GLY A 92 -3.97 -5.96 21.11
C GLY A 92 -5.20 -6.10 20.19
N THR A 93 -6.06 -5.08 20.12
CA THR A 93 -7.30 -5.14 19.32
C THR A 93 -7.01 -4.86 17.86
N ARG A 94 -7.57 -5.68 16.97
CA ARG A 94 -7.46 -5.47 15.52
C ARG A 94 -8.39 -4.33 15.09
N LYS A 95 -7.83 -3.26 14.53
CA LYS A 95 -8.58 -2.11 14.00
C LYS A 95 -9.03 -2.34 12.56
N ALA A 96 -8.17 -2.93 11.74
CA ALA A 96 -8.47 -3.23 10.34
C ALA A 96 -7.66 -4.44 9.85
N ALA A 97 -8.17 -5.07 8.81
CA ALA A 97 -7.49 -6.13 8.07
C ALA A 97 -7.88 -6.12 6.60
N TRP A 98 -6.96 -6.54 5.74
CA TRP A 98 -7.23 -6.74 4.32
C TRP A 98 -6.38 -7.88 3.78
N THR A 99 -6.93 -8.66 2.85
CA THR A 99 -6.20 -9.71 2.13
C THR A 99 -6.15 -9.34 0.66
N PHE A 100 -4.99 -8.90 0.20
CA PHE A 100 -4.80 -8.45 -1.18
C PHE A 100 -4.90 -9.60 -2.16
N GLY A 101 -5.55 -9.34 -3.30
CA GLY A 101 -5.65 -10.32 -4.37
C GLY A 101 -6.65 -11.44 -4.11
N ALA A 102 -7.35 -11.45 -2.96
CA ALA A 102 -8.41 -12.41 -2.69
C ALA A 102 -9.52 -12.33 -3.75
N VAL A 103 -9.92 -11.12 -4.13
CA VAL A 103 -10.94 -10.88 -5.17
C VAL A 103 -10.41 -11.20 -6.57
N LEU A 104 -9.11 -10.99 -6.81
CA LEU A 104 -8.45 -11.22 -8.09
C LEU A 104 -7.91 -12.65 -8.26
N HIS A 105 -8.19 -13.54 -7.30
CA HIS A 105 -7.62 -14.88 -7.20
C HIS A 105 -6.10 -14.90 -7.40
N ASN A 106 -5.41 -13.89 -6.86
CA ASN A 106 -3.97 -13.74 -6.97
C ASN A 106 -3.25 -14.34 -5.76
N ILE A 107 -2.83 -15.59 -5.89
CA ILE A 107 -2.08 -16.30 -4.84
C ILE A 107 -0.64 -15.79 -4.67
N GLY A 108 -0.11 -15.01 -5.63
CA GLY A 108 1.24 -14.47 -5.60
C GLY A 108 1.36 -13.12 -4.90
N ALA A 109 0.25 -12.60 -4.36
CA ALA A 109 0.25 -11.30 -3.69
C ALA A 109 0.97 -11.36 -2.33
N GLU A 110 1.84 -10.39 -2.07
CA GLU A 110 2.60 -10.25 -0.83
C GLU A 110 2.66 -8.78 -0.42
N VAL A 111 2.30 -8.49 0.83
CA VAL A 111 2.49 -7.16 1.43
C VAL A 111 3.97 -6.93 1.67
N THR A 112 4.49 -5.80 1.21
CA THR A 112 5.92 -5.48 1.27
C THR A 112 6.25 -4.36 2.26
N SER A 113 5.32 -3.44 2.48
CA SER A 113 5.55 -2.25 3.31
C SER A 113 4.23 -1.64 3.77
N VAL A 114 4.25 -0.96 4.92
CA VAL A 114 3.10 -0.23 5.47
C VAL A 114 3.56 1.11 6.03
N CYS A 115 2.81 2.17 5.78
CA CYS A 115 3.06 3.51 6.31
C CYS A 115 1.76 4.16 6.84
N GLY A 116 1.84 4.90 7.94
CA GLY A 116 0.68 5.57 8.54
C GLY A 116 0.31 6.88 7.85
N VAL A 117 -0.99 7.19 7.75
CA VAL A 117 -1.51 8.43 7.16
C VAL A 117 -2.29 9.26 8.18
N GLY A 118 -1.89 10.51 8.30
CA GLY A 118 -2.43 11.53 9.20
C GLY A 118 -1.52 11.83 10.39
N LYS A 119 -1.88 12.88 11.13
CA LYS A 119 -1.43 13.10 12.51
C LYS A 119 -2.48 12.53 13.45
N ALA A 120 -2.04 11.95 14.57
CA ALA A 120 -2.85 11.20 15.52
C ALA A 120 -4.30 11.75 15.70
N PRO A 121 -5.34 10.90 15.69
CA PRO A 121 -5.31 9.47 15.42
C PRO A 121 -5.14 9.17 13.92
N LEU A 122 -4.38 8.13 13.60
CA LEU A 122 -4.34 7.61 12.22
C LEU A 122 -5.74 7.16 11.78
N THR A 123 -6.14 7.57 10.58
CA THR A 123 -7.43 7.19 9.98
C THR A 123 -7.26 6.18 8.85
N HIS A 124 -6.07 6.15 8.25
CA HIS A 124 -5.72 5.28 7.14
C HIS A 124 -4.27 4.80 7.30
N VAL A 125 -3.95 3.73 6.58
CA VAL A 125 -2.58 3.31 6.31
C VAL A 125 -2.41 3.11 4.80
N VAL A 126 -1.21 3.37 4.30
CA VAL A 126 -0.82 2.97 2.95
C VAL A 126 -0.12 1.63 3.02
N VAL A 127 -0.45 0.72 2.11
CA VAL A 127 0.13 -0.61 2.00
C VAL A 127 0.75 -0.79 0.62
N GLY A 128 2.01 -1.20 0.59
CA GLY A 128 2.71 -1.62 -0.62
C GLY A 128 2.60 -3.12 -0.79
N VAL A 129 2.34 -3.58 -2.02
CA VAL A 129 2.08 -4.98 -2.34
C VAL A 129 2.86 -5.36 -3.61
N ASP A 130 3.50 -6.52 -3.57
CA ASP A 130 4.00 -7.26 -4.73
C ASP A 130 2.87 -8.17 -5.20
N LEU A 131 2.38 -7.98 -6.43
CA LEU A 131 1.33 -8.82 -7.02
C LEU A 131 1.88 -10.14 -7.58
N GLY A 132 3.19 -10.38 -7.50
CA GLY A 132 3.84 -11.61 -7.95
C GLY A 132 4.54 -11.47 -9.30
N ALA A 133 5.50 -12.35 -9.58
CA ALA A 133 6.37 -12.26 -10.75
C ALA A 133 5.62 -12.34 -12.09
N ASP A 134 4.53 -13.11 -12.13
CA ASP A 134 3.72 -13.38 -13.32
C ASP A 134 2.66 -12.30 -13.60
N ARG A 135 2.53 -11.29 -12.72
CA ARG A 135 1.59 -10.19 -12.91
C ARG A 135 2.28 -8.99 -13.56
N ARG A 136 1.54 -8.32 -14.44
CA ARG A 136 1.86 -7.00 -14.98
C ARG A 136 0.59 -6.16 -14.93
N PRO A 137 0.56 -5.04 -14.21
CA PRO A 137 1.63 -4.48 -13.34
C PRO A 137 1.98 -5.38 -12.14
N ARG A 138 3.22 -5.27 -11.62
CA ARG A 138 3.69 -6.08 -10.48
C ARG A 138 3.53 -5.38 -9.13
N GLY A 139 3.60 -4.05 -9.09
CA GLY A 139 3.45 -3.29 -7.85
C GLY A 139 2.03 -2.77 -7.66
N LEU A 140 1.57 -2.75 -6.42
CA LEU A 140 0.35 -2.07 -6.02
C LEU A 140 0.62 -1.25 -4.75
N VAL A 141 0.10 -0.03 -4.71
CA VAL A 141 0.00 0.79 -3.50
C VAL A 141 -1.47 1.00 -3.20
N ALA A 142 -1.90 0.71 -1.97
CA ALA A 142 -3.29 0.78 -1.57
C ALA A 142 -3.46 1.60 -0.28
N LEU A 143 -4.46 2.48 -0.25
CA LEU A 143 -4.88 3.21 0.93
C LEU A 143 -5.98 2.40 1.63
N LEU A 144 -5.70 1.87 2.81
CA LEU A 144 -6.63 1.10 3.64
C LEU A 144 -7.23 2.00 4.72
N SER A 145 -8.55 2.12 4.73
CA SER A 145 -9.27 2.83 5.78
C SER A 145 -9.36 1.99 7.05
N LEU A 146 -8.94 2.59 8.18
CA LEU A 146 -8.99 1.93 9.49
C LEU A 146 -10.40 1.87 10.07
N ARG A 147 -11.33 2.68 9.54
CA ARG A 147 -12.73 2.69 9.99
C ARG A 147 -13.55 1.59 9.33
N SER A 148 -13.42 1.45 8.01
CA SER A 148 -14.24 0.52 7.23
C SER A 148 -13.54 -0.81 6.95
N SER A 149 -12.23 -0.90 7.22
CA SER A 149 -11.41 -2.05 6.84
C SER A 149 -11.48 -2.34 5.34
N ARG A 150 -11.52 -1.29 4.51
CA ARG A 150 -11.57 -1.38 3.04
C ARG A 150 -10.47 -0.56 2.41
N VAL A 151 -9.96 -1.06 1.27
CA VAL A 151 -9.15 -0.26 0.37
C VAL A 151 -10.03 0.83 -0.24
N THR A 152 -9.65 2.09 -0.01
CA THR A 152 -10.38 3.27 -0.51
C THR A 152 -9.74 3.87 -1.75
N ARG A 153 -8.45 3.59 -1.98
CA ARG A 153 -7.70 3.94 -3.20
C ARG A 153 -6.65 2.88 -3.47
N ALA A 154 -6.37 2.60 -4.73
CA ALA A 154 -5.21 1.80 -5.10
C ALA A 154 -4.56 2.31 -6.38
N PHE A 155 -3.28 1.98 -6.56
CA PHE A 155 -2.43 2.49 -7.64
C PHE A 155 -1.47 1.41 -8.11
N HIS A 156 -1.40 1.21 -9.42
CA HIS A 156 -0.50 0.23 -10.00
C HIS A 156 0.87 0.81 -10.36
N PHE A 157 1.89 0.03 -10.10
CA PHE A 157 3.28 0.31 -10.49
C PHE A 157 3.80 -0.85 -11.34
N GLU A 158 4.55 -0.54 -12.40
CA GLU A 158 5.10 -1.57 -13.29
C GLU A 158 5.93 -2.60 -12.52
N HIS A 159 6.75 -2.13 -11.58
CA HIS A 159 7.65 -2.93 -10.77
C HIS A 159 7.14 -3.10 -9.34
N LYS A 160 7.62 -4.16 -8.66
CA LYS A 160 7.36 -4.43 -7.24
C LYS A 160 7.60 -3.19 -6.39
N VAL A 161 6.62 -2.83 -5.57
CA VAL A 161 6.79 -1.82 -4.52
C VAL A 161 7.63 -2.42 -3.40
N THR A 162 8.72 -1.77 -3.02
CA THR A 162 9.62 -2.23 -1.96
C THR A 162 9.50 -1.39 -0.69
N ASN A 163 9.25 -0.09 -0.84
CA ASN A 163 9.26 0.86 0.29
C ASN A 163 8.22 1.95 0.09
N LEU A 164 7.70 2.45 1.21
CA LEU A 164 6.76 3.56 1.28
C LEU A 164 7.24 4.55 2.35
N CYS A 165 7.12 5.85 2.07
CA CYS A 165 7.42 6.90 3.04
C CYS A 165 6.49 8.10 2.84
N MET A 166 5.69 8.43 3.85
CA MET A 166 4.86 9.63 3.85
C MET A 166 5.74 10.86 4.06
N VAL A 167 5.67 11.82 3.14
CA VAL A 167 6.40 13.10 3.17
C VAL A 167 5.53 14.23 3.74
N SER A 168 4.23 14.22 3.43
CA SER A 168 3.27 15.16 4.02
C SER A 168 2.10 14.40 4.62
N GLY A 169 1.72 14.74 5.85
CA GLY A 169 0.66 14.03 6.56
C GLY A 169 1.08 12.64 7.08
N GLY A 170 2.36 12.41 7.35
CA GLY A 170 2.86 11.25 8.12
C GLY A 170 3.61 11.69 9.38
N GLU A 171 4.40 10.79 9.97
CA GLU A 171 5.28 11.09 11.11
C GLU A 171 6.35 12.14 10.76
N LEU A 172 6.98 11.96 9.60
CA LEU A 172 7.85 12.95 8.98
C LEU A 172 6.95 13.91 8.20
N THR A 173 6.48 14.97 8.84
CA THR A 173 5.78 16.05 8.12
C THR A 173 6.82 17.06 7.66
N VAL A 174 7.08 17.11 6.36
CA VAL A 174 7.86 18.19 5.77
C VAL A 174 7.02 19.46 5.76
N ASP A 175 7.56 20.55 6.32
CA ASP A 175 6.90 21.85 6.28
C ASP A 175 6.62 22.25 4.83
N SER A 176 5.41 22.76 4.56
CA SER A 176 5.00 23.14 3.20
C SER A 176 5.94 24.18 2.57
N GLY A 177 6.58 25.03 3.39
CA GLY A 177 7.60 25.98 2.94
C GLY A 177 8.86 25.32 2.36
N THR A 178 9.17 24.09 2.78
CA THR A 178 10.32 23.29 2.30
C THR A 178 10.03 22.60 0.97
N LEU A 179 8.75 22.34 0.68
CA LEU A 179 8.33 21.76 -0.60
C LEU A 179 8.38 22.82 -1.70
N ALA A 180 8.74 22.37 -2.91
CA ALA A 180 8.58 23.15 -4.13
C ALA A 180 7.11 23.62 -4.25
N PRO A 181 6.84 24.86 -4.71
CA PRO A 181 5.49 25.43 -4.75
C PRO A 181 4.43 24.51 -5.37
N GLU A 182 4.80 23.75 -6.39
CA GLU A 182 3.93 22.84 -7.14
C GLU A 182 3.45 21.66 -6.29
N LEU A 183 4.26 21.22 -5.32
CA LEU A 183 3.94 20.09 -4.42
C LEU A 183 3.18 20.53 -3.17
N ARG A 184 3.09 21.84 -2.88
CA ARG A 184 2.43 22.36 -1.68
C ARG A 184 0.93 22.10 -1.65
N HIS A 185 0.35 21.88 -2.82
CA HIS A 185 -1.07 21.60 -3.00
C HIS A 185 -1.40 20.11 -2.96
N TRP A 186 -0.40 19.24 -2.80
CA TRP A 186 -0.61 17.80 -2.74
C TRP A 186 -1.01 17.38 -1.33
N HIS A 187 -2.08 16.59 -1.23
CA HIS A 187 -2.70 16.22 0.03
C HIS A 187 -2.40 14.76 0.35
N GLY A 188 -1.37 14.53 1.16
CA GLY A 188 -0.85 13.20 1.45
C GLY A 188 0.23 12.78 0.46
N LEU A 189 1.32 13.55 0.41
CA LEU A 189 2.46 13.28 -0.47
C LEU A 189 3.19 12.03 0.03
N LEU A 190 3.26 11.02 -0.83
CA LEU A 190 3.88 9.72 -0.56
C LEU A 190 5.05 9.49 -1.51
N VAL A 191 6.17 8.99 -0.99
CA VAL A 191 7.26 8.43 -1.78
C VAL A 191 7.07 6.93 -1.89
N VAL A 192 7.10 6.41 -3.12
CA VAL A 192 7.05 4.98 -3.43
C VAL A 192 8.37 4.55 -4.05
N GLY A 193 9.06 3.62 -3.41
CA GLY A 193 10.25 2.96 -3.95
C GLY A 193 9.89 1.66 -4.63
N THR A 194 10.50 1.41 -5.80
CA THR A 194 10.30 0.16 -6.54
C THR A 194 11.58 -0.66 -6.67
N ALA A 195 11.43 -1.96 -6.94
CA ALA A 195 12.54 -2.89 -7.15
C ALA A 195 13.41 -2.56 -8.38
N HIS A 196 12.96 -1.66 -9.26
CA HIS A 196 13.75 -1.17 -10.40
C HIS A 196 14.67 0.01 -10.02
N GLY A 197 14.74 0.38 -8.74
CA GLY A 197 15.56 1.51 -8.29
C GLY A 197 14.96 2.87 -8.65
N THR A 198 13.65 2.94 -8.88
CA THR A 198 12.92 4.19 -9.13
C THR A 198 12.20 4.67 -7.88
N LEU A 199 12.13 5.99 -7.73
CA LEU A 199 11.30 6.66 -6.72
C LEU A 199 10.17 7.42 -7.40
N HIS A 200 8.96 7.29 -6.86
CA HIS A 200 7.78 7.99 -7.34
C HIS A 200 7.24 8.88 -6.23
N LEU A 201 6.98 10.15 -6.53
CA LEU A 201 6.16 11.02 -5.69
C LEU A 201 4.70 10.82 -6.09
N LEU A 202 3.84 10.47 -5.14
CA LEU A 202 2.42 10.22 -5.35
C LEU A 202 1.58 11.17 -4.50
N ASP A 203 0.64 11.86 -5.14
CA ASP A 203 -0.43 12.57 -4.44
C ASP A 203 -1.52 11.57 -4.04
N LEU A 204 -1.77 11.40 -2.74
CA LEU A 204 -2.89 10.59 -2.29
C LEU A 204 -4.23 11.32 -2.38
N ALA A 205 -4.24 12.62 -2.69
CA ALA A 205 -5.42 13.49 -2.86
C ALA A 205 -6.46 13.32 -1.74
N LEU A 206 -5.98 13.35 -0.49
CA LEU A 206 -6.77 13.11 0.73
C LEU A 206 -7.82 14.20 1.02
N ASP A 207 -7.75 15.33 0.33
CA ASP A 207 -8.68 16.45 0.37
C ASP A 207 -9.98 16.20 -0.42
N LEU A 208 -9.97 15.27 -1.38
CA LEU A 208 -11.16 14.88 -2.12
C LEU A 208 -12.11 14.13 -1.17
N GLY A 209 -13.07 14.87 -0.59
CA GLY A 209 -14.02 14.35 0.39
C GLY A 209 -14.95 13.27 -0.15
N ALA A 210 -15.73 12.64 0.75
CA ALA A 210 -16.62 11.51 0.45
C ALA A 210 -17.71 11.78 -0.62
N GLY A 211 -17.92 13.04 -1.03
CA GLY A 211 -18.82 13.44 -2.11
C GLY A 211 -18.20 13.40 -3.51
N HIS A 212 -16.86 13.33 -3.62
CA HIS A 212 -16.19 13.03 -4.89
C HIS A 212 -15.95 11.53 -4.96
N LYS A 213 -16.69 10.85 -5.85
CA LYS A 213 -16.57 9.42 -6.11
C LYS A 213 -15.26 9.11 -6.85
N VAL A 214 -14.13 9.28 -6.19
CA VAL A 214 -12.87 8.64 -6.60
C VAL A 214 -12.96 7.20 -6.10
N LEU A 215 -13.53 6.33 -6.92
CA LEU A 215 -13.62 4.91 -6.64
C LEU A 215 -12.40 4.25 -7.28
N SER A 216 -11.31 4.13 -6.52
CA SER A 216 -10.26 3.17 -6.87
C SER A 216 -10.10 2.16 -5.74
N ASP A 217 -9.95 0.90 -6.12
CA ASP A 217 -9.72 -0.21 -5.20
C ASP A 217 -8.72 -1.18 -5.83
N GLU A 218 -8.46 -2.32 -5.17
CA GLU A 218 -7.51 -3.30 -5.72
C GLU A 218 -7.96 -3.92 -7.07
N VAL A 219 -9.26 -3.88 -7.38
CA VAL A 219 -9.84 -4.44 -8.62
C VAL A 219 -9.88 -3.39 -9.73
N SER A 220 -10.05 -2.12 -9.37
CA SER A 220 -9.97 -0.96 -10.26
C SER A 220 -8.99 0.08 -9.72
N PRO A 221 -7.67 -0.14 -9.82
CA PRO A 221 -6.69 0.84 -9.38
C PRO A 221 -6.71 2.09 -10.26
N GLY A 222 -6.46 3.25 -9.63
CA GLY A 222 -6.34 4.52 -10.32
C GLY A 222 -5.14 4.53 -11.25
N THR A 223 -5.28 5.26 -12.36
CA THR A 223 -4.19 5.44 -13.32
C THR A 223 -3.21 6.49 -12.80
N LEU A 224 -1.92 6.16 -12.89
CA LEU A 224 -0.82 7.05 -12.56
C LEU A 224 -0.49 7.92 -13.79
N LEU A 225 -0.57 9.24 -13.65
CA LEU A 225 -0.06 10.18 -14.65
C LEU A 225 1.34 10.62 -14.25
N ALA A 226 2.34 10.19 -15.01
CA ALA A 226 3.68 10.74 -14.88
C ALA A 226 3.66 12.21 -15.34
N MET A 227 3.97 13.13 -14.43
CA MET A 227 4.27 14.50 -14.81
C MET A 227 5.68 14.48 -15.42
N ALA A 228 5.77 14.82 -16.70
CA ALA A 228 7.06 15.00 -17.35
C ALA A 228 7.82 16.09 -16.60
N THR A 229 9.02 15.77 -16.09
CA THR A 229 9.95 16.82 -15.70
C THR A 229 10.33 17.57 -16.97
N PRO A 230 10.23 18.91 -17.01
CA PRO A 230 10.71 19.67 -18.16
C PRO A 230 12.16 19.27 -18.43
N ASP A 231 12.43 18.99 -19.71
CA ASP A 231 13.75 18.58 -20.16
C ASP A 231 14.76 19.68 -19.78
N PRO A 232 15.81 19.41 -18.98
CA PRO A 232 16.76 20.43 -18.54
C PRO A 232 17.59 21.02 -19.71
N GLN A 233 17.33 20.60 -20.95
CA GLN A 233 17.99 21.02 -22.18
C GLN A 233 17.12 21.92 -23.08
N ARG A 234 15.99 22.46 -22.61
CA ARG A 234 15.16 23.41 -23.38
C ARG A 234 14.99 24.78 -22.74
#